data_AF-A0A1J3ENS1-F1
#
_entry.id   AF-A0A1J3ENS1-F1
#
_cell.length_a   1.000
_cell.length_b   1.000
_cell.length_c   1.000
_cell.angle_alpha   90.00
_cell.angle_beta   90.00
_cell.angle_gamma   90.00
#
_symmetry.space_group_name_H-M   'P 1'
#
loop_
_entity.id
_entity.type
_entity.pdbx_description
1 polymer ?
#
loop_
_entity_poly.entity_id
_entity_poly.type
_entity_poly.pdbx_seq_one_letter_code
_entity_poly.pdbx_strand_id
1 'polypeptide(L)'
;MATINDIGVAAAINIVTAFAFFIAFAIFRIQPVNDRVYFPKWYIKGLRTSSIQTGGFGSKFINLDFRSYVRFLNWMPEALKMPEPELVDHAGLDSVVYLRIYLLGLKIFFPIACVAFTAMVPVNWTNKGLDRLKHSNITYSDIDKLSLSNIPNGSARFWVHLCMAY
;
A
#
# COMPACT_ATOMS: atom_id res chain seq x y z
N MET A 1 0.20 -23.05 -13.03
CA MET A 1 -0.31 -22.27 -11.88
C MET A 1 0.84 -21.46 -11.33
N ALA A 2 0.59 -20.23 -10.86
CA ALA A 2 1.64 -19.38 -10.29
C ALA A 2 2.20 -20.02 -9.02
N THR A 3 3.52 -20.11 -8.91
CA THR A 3 4.20 -20.63 -7.72
C THR A 3 4.46 -19.50 -6.72
N ILE A 4 4.78 -19.86 -5.48
CA ILE A 4 5.20 -18.88 -4.45
C ILE A 4 6.42 -18.08 -4.93
N ASN A 5 7.32 -18.73 -5.68
CA ASN A 5 8.49 -18.08 -6.24
C ASN A 5 8.12 -17.01 -7.28
N ASP A 6 7.16 -17.31 -8.16
CA ASP A 6 6.70 -16.35 -9.18
C ASP A 6 6.09 -15.09 -8.54
N ILE A 7 5.29 -15.28 -7.48
CA ILE A 7 4.72 -14.17 -6.69
C ILE A 7 5.84 -13.40 -5.98
N GLY A 8 6.82 -14.11 -5.40
CA GLY A 8 7.94 -13.50 -4.70
C GLY A 8 8.78 -12.60 -5.61
N VAL A 9 9.14 -13.09 -6.80
CA VAL A 9 9.90 -12.31 -7.79
C VAL A 9 9.10 -11.10 -8.26
N ALA A 10 7.81 -11.28 -8.59
CA ALA A 10 6.96 -10.18 -9.02
C ALA A 10 6.78 -9.11 -7.93
N ALA A 11 6.55 -9.53 -6.68
CA ALA A 11 6.44 -8.63 -5.53
C ALA A 11 7.76 -7.87 -5.30
N ALA A 12 8.90 -8.56 -5.35
CA ALA A 12 10.21 -7.94 -5.17
C ALA A 12 10.47 -6.85 -6.23
N ILE A 13 10.22 -7.14 -7.50
CA ILE A 13 10.38 -6.16 -8.59
C ILE A 13 9.48 -4.95 -8.35
N ASN A 14 8.19 -5.17 -8.09
CA ASN A 14 7.24 -4.07 -7.87
C ASN A 14 7.61 -3.20 -6.65
N ILE A 15 8.03 -3.83 -5.54
CA ILE A 15 8.46 -3.12 -4.33
C ILE A 15 9.72 -2.29 -4.61
N VAL A 16 10.74 -2.89 -5.23
CA VAL A 16 11.99 -2.18 -5.56
C VAL A 16 11.73 -1.00 -6.49
N THR A 17 10.90 -1.18 -7.52
CA THR A 17 10.51 -0.10 -8.43
C THR A 17 9.73 1.00 -7.71
N ALA A 18 8.80 0.66 -6.80
CA ALA A 18 8.08 1.64 -5.99
C ALA A 18 9.03 2.44 -5.09
N PHE A 19 10.01 1.79 -4.46
CA PHE A 19 11.05 2.48 -3.67
C PHE A 19 11.90 3.41 -4.53
N ALA A 20 12.30 2.98 -5.73
CA ALA A 20 13.00 3.84 -6.67
C ALA A 20 12.20 5.10 -7.02
N PHE A 21 10.88 4.96 -7.25
CA PHE A 21 9.99 6.11 -7.45
C PHE A 21 9.85 7.00 -6.21
N PHE A 22 9.79 6.45 -5.00
CA PHE A 22 9.75 7.26 -3.78
C PHE A 22 11.05 8.05 -3.56
N ILE A 23 12.20 7.46 -3.88
CA ILE A 23 13.49 8.15 -3.84
C ILE A 23 13.51 9.28 -4.88
N ALA A 24 13.10 9.00 -6.11
CA ALA A 24 13.02 10.01 -7.16
C ALA A 24 12.06 11.15 -6.77
N PHE A 25 10.86 10.82 -6.26
CA PHE A 25 9.89 11.79 -5.76
C PHE A 25 10.49 12.69 -4.68
N ALA A 26 11.20 12.12 -3.71
CA ALA A 26 11.80 12.90 -2.64
C ALA A 26 12.90 13.84 -3.15
N ILE A 27 13.77 13.37 -4.05
CA ILE A 27 14.80 14.18 -4.69
C ILE A 27 14.15 15.35 -5.44
N PHE A 28 13.15 15.05 -6.28
CA PHE A 28 12.50 16.07 -7.10
C PHE A 28 11.64 17.05 -6.31
N ARG A 29 11.03 16.63 -5.19
CA ARG A 29 10.24 17.49 -4.30
C ARG A 29 11.07 18.56 -3.59
N ILE A 30 12.32 18.24 -3.27
CA ILE A 30 13.22 19.14 -2.52
C ILE A 30 13.82 20.23 -3.42
N GLN A 31 13.85 20.03 -4.75
CA GLN A 31 14.40 21.01 -5.69
C GLN A 31 13.51 22.26 -5.77
N PRO A 32 14.07 23.48 -5.59
CA PRO A 32 13.29 24.72 -5.62
C PRO A 32 12.64 25.01 -6.97
N VAL A 33 13.20 24.50 -8.07
CA VAL A 33 12.64 24.60 -9.43
C VAL A 33 11.27 23.92 -9.53
N ASN A 34 11.11 22.79 -8.84
CA ASN A 34 9.90 21.97 -8.90
C ASN A 34 8.87 22.33 -7.83
N ASP A 35 9.15 23.34 -6.99
CA ASP A 35 8.28 23.71 -5.86
C ASP A 35 6.86 24.10 -6.34
N ARG A 36 6.75 24.77 -7.50
CA ARG A 36 5.45 25.12 -8.11
C ARG A 36 4.67 23.91 -8.63
N VAL A 37 5.35 22.83 -9.00
CA VAL A 37 4.73 21.59 -9.51
C VAL A 37 4.20 20.74 -8.36
N TYR A 38 4.95 20.62 -7.26
CA TYR A 38 4.57 19.80 -6.12
C TYR A 38 3.64 20.51 -5.12
N PHE A 39 3.66 21.85 -5.06
CA PHE A 39 2.84 22.62 -4.13
C PHE A 39 1.93 23.69 -4.79
N PRO A 40 1.22 23.39 -5.90
CA PRO A 40 0.44 24.39 -6.64
C PRO A 40 -0.71 24.96 -5.80
N LYS A 41 -1.40 24.13 -5.01
CA LYS A 41 -2.52 24.56 -4.15
C LYS A 41 -2.11 25.66 -3.15
N TRP A 42 -0.87 25.63 -2.68
CA TRP A 42 -0.35 26.61 -1.73
C TRP A 42 -0.13 27.98 -2.38
N TYR A 43 0.32 28.00 -3.63
CA TYR A 43 0.44 29.22 -4.44
C TYR A 43 -0.93 29.79 -4.82
N ILE A 44 -1.88 28.94 -5.21
CA ILE A 44 -3.25 29.37 -5.58
C ILE A 44 -3.96 30.01 -4.39
N LYS A 45 -3.76 29.48 -3.18
CA LYS A 45 -4.33 30.04 -1.94
C LYS A 45 -3.59 31.25 -1.38
N GLY A 46 -2.48 31.67 -2.01
CA GLY A 46 -1.65 32.76 -1.51
C GLY A 46 -0.91 32.46 -0.19
N LEU A 47 -0.98 31.22 0.32
CA LEU A 47 -0.30 30.77 1.54
C LEU A 47 1.22 30.68 1.35
N ARG A 48 1.67 30.59 0.10
CA ARG A 48 3.07 30.58 -0.27
C ARG A 48 3.29 31.63 -1.36
N THR A 49 3.99 32.69 -1.01
CA THR A 49 4.58 33.59 -2.00
C THR A 49 5.93 33.01 -2.37
N SER A 50 6.30 33.04 -3.66
CA SER A 50 7.68 32.68 -4.03
C SER A 50 8.57 33.79 -3.48
N SER A 51 9.02 33.60 -2.25
CA SER A 51 10.11 34.39 -1.71
C SER A 51 11.30 34.09 -2.61
N ILE A 52 11.55 34.98 -3.56
CA ILE A 52 12.87 35.12 -4.18
C ILE A 52 13.78 35.56 -3.03
N GLN A 53 14.12 34.62 -2.16
CA GLN A 53 14.97 34.85 -0.99
C GLN A 53 16.40 34.79 -1.51
N THR A 54 16.96 35.98 -1.74
CA THR A 54 18.32 36.43 -1.40
C THR A 54 19.39 35.35 -1.20
N GLY A 55 19.61 34.49 -2.20
CA GLY A 55 20.66 33.46 -2.21
C GLY A 55 21.30 33.37 -3.58
N GLY A 56 22.60 33.01 -3.62
CA GLY A 56 23.39 32.92 -4.85
C GLY A 56 22.74 32.04 -5.94
N PHE A 57 23.04 32.33 -7.20
CA PHE A 57 22.38 31.74 -8.38
C PHE A 57 22.27 30.20 -8.34
N GLY A 58 23.24 29.50 -7.74
CA GLY A 58 23.24 28.02 -7.62
C GLY A 58 22.25 27.44 -6.59
N SER A 59 22.09 28.06 -5.41
CA SER A 59 21.14 27.58 -4.40
C SER A 59 19.68 27.86 -4.77
N LYS A 60 19.46 28.72 -5.77
CA LYS A 60 18.15 29.02 -6.36
C LYS A 60 17.61 27.88 -7.23
N PHE A 61 18.49 27.03 -7.79
CA PHE A 61 18.10 25.92 -8.66
C PHE A 61 18.27 24.55 -8.01
N ILE A 62 19.29 24.37 -7.17
CA ILE A 62 19.59 23.06 -6.57
C ILE A 62 19.71 23.18 -5.05
N ASN A 63 18.98 22.31 -4.33
CA ASN A 63 19.15 22.15 -2.89
C ASN A 63 20.24 21.09 -2.61
N LEU A 64 21.35 21.52 -2.00
CA LEU A 64 22.53 20.70 -1.70
C LEU A 64 22.55 20.13 -0.27
N ASP A 65 21.48 20.30 0.51
CA ASP A 65 21.46 19.83 1.90
C ASP A 65 21.23 18.30 1.99
N PHE A 66 22.31 17.54 2.19
CA PHE A 66 22.28 16.07 2.30
C PHE A 66 21.36 15.57 3.44
N ARG A 67 21.20 16.35 4.51
CA ARG A 67 20.31 16.01 5.64
C ARG A 67 18.84 15.95 5.20
N SER A 68 18.45 16.76 4.22
CA SER A 68 17.11 16.77 3.66
C SER A 68 16.81 15.51 2.84
N TYR A 69 17.83 14.89 2.21
CA TYR A 69 17.67 13.63 1.46
C TYR A 69 17.58 12.40 2.36
N VAL A 70 18.25 12.39 3.51
CA VAL A 70 18.15 11.29 4.49
C VAL A 70 16.76 11.22 5.12
N ARG A 71 16.06 12.36 5.22
CA ARG A 71 14.70 12.48 5.79
C ARG A 71 13.59 12.31 4.76
N PHE A 72 13.84 11.59 3.66
CA PHE A 72 12.92 11.53 2.53
C PHE A 72 11.53 10.98 2.87
N LEU A 73 11.38 10.09 3.87
CA LEU A 73 10.08 9.55 4.28
C LEU A 73 9.27 10.47 5.20
N ASN A 74 9.81 11.62 5.62
CA ASN A 74 9.11 12.51 6.55
C ASN A 74 7.81 13.08 5.98
N TRP A 75 7.59 13.06 4.66
CA TRP A 75 6.31 13.51 4.09
C TRP A 75 5.11 12.64 4.51
N MET A 76 5.34 11.35 4.79
CA MET A 76 4.28 10.40 5.12
C MET A 76 3.63 10.68 6.49
N PRO A 77 4.37 10.83 7.61
CA PRO A 77 3.76 11.20 8.88
C PRO A 77 3.17 12.61 8.83
N GLU A 78 3.78 13.57 8.11
CA GLU A 78 3.22 14.91 7.97
C GLU A 78 1.87 14.90 7.22
N ALA A 79 1.70 14.01 6.22
CA ALA A 79 0.44 13.86 5.51
C ALA A 79 -0.70 13.34 6.39
N LEU A 80 -0.39 12.64 7.49
CA LEU A 80 -1.38 12.10 8.42
C LEU A 80 -1.73 13.05 9.58
N LYS A 81 -0.98 14.14 9.76
CA LYS A 81 -1.21 15.08 10.89
C LYS A 81 -2.40 16.01 10.67
N MET A 82 -2.80 16.25 9.43
CA MET A 82 -3.88 17.19 9.11
C MET A 82 -5.25 16.61 9.50
N PRO A 83 -6.03 17.26 10.37
CA PRO A 83 -7.34 16.76 10.80
C PRO A 83 -8.38 16.92 9.67
N GLU A 84 -9.40 16.06 9.68
CA GLU A 84 -10.43 16.05 8.62
C GLU A 84 -11.14 17.39 8.39
N PRO A 85 -11.52 18.20 9.40
CA PRO A 85 -12.17 19.49 9.17
C PRO A 85 -11.28 20.45 8.38
N GLU A 86 -10.01 20.55 8.73
CA GLU A 86 -9.05 21.37 7.98
C GLU A 86 -8.85 20.82 6.57
N LEU A 87 -8.89 19.50 6.39
CA LEU A 87 -8.78 18.88 5.07
C LEU A 87 -10.00 19.17 4.19
N VAL A 88 -11.20 19.25 4.75
CA VAL A 88 -12.42 19.66 4.01
C VAL A 88 -12.28 21.11 3.57
N ASP A 89 -11.89 22.01 4.47
CA ASP A 89 -11.67 23.43 4.13
C ASP A 89 -10.52 23.60 3.14
N HIS A 90 -9.51 22.72 3.20
CA HIS A 90 -8.34 22.84 2.37
C HIS A 90 -8.50 22.21 0.97
N ALA A 91 -9.03 20.99 0.88
CA ALA A 91 -9.10 20.19 -0.35
C ALA A 91 -10.51 20.10 -0.95
N GLY A 92 -11.54 20.43 -0.18
CA GLY A 92 -12.95 20.26 -0.54
C GLY A 92 -13.52 18.93 -0.06
N LEU A 93 -14.85 18.88 0.04
CA LEU A 93 -15.60 17.73 0.54
C LEU A 93 -15.38 16.46 -0.29
N ASP A 94 -15.38 16.58 -1.61
CA ASP A 94 -15.26 15.43 -2.54
C ASP A 94 -13.93 14.68 -2.37
N SER A 95 -12.83 15.41 -2.22
CA SER A 95 -11.50 14.82 -1.94
C SER A 95 -11.46 14.05 -0.62
N VAL A 96 -12.18 14.53 0.41
CA VAL A 96 -12.26 13.84 1.71
C VAL A 96 -13.13 12.59 1.62
N VAL A 97 -14.25 12.65 0.90
CA VAL A 97 -15.08 11.46 0.64
C VAL A 97 -14.29 10.39 -0.13
N TYR A 98 -13.47 10.80 -1.10
CA TYR A 98 -12.56 9.87 -1.81
C TYR A 98 -11.56 9.19 -0.86
N LEU A 99 -10.93 9.95 0.06
CA LEU A 99 -10.05 9.36 1.07
C LEU A 99 -10.78 8.41 2.02
N ARG A 100 -12.06 8.70 2.34
CA ARG A 100 -12.89 7.81 3.15
C ARG A 100 -13.14 6.47 2.48
N ILE A 101 -13.14 6.36 1.15
CA ILE A 101 -13.24 5.07 0.45
C ILE A 101 -12.03 4.19 0.79
N TYR A 102 -10.82 4.73 0.80
CA TYR A 102 -9.62 3.97 1.19
C TYR A 102 -9.63 3.59 2.66
N LEU A 103 -10.02 4.50 3.56
CA LEU A 103 -10.14 4.21 4.99
C LEU A 103 -11.22 3.17 5.28
N LEU A 104 -12.34 3.22 4.56
CA LEU A 104 -13.41 2.23 4.64
C LEU A 104 -12.92 0.86 4.14
N GLY A 105 -12.19 0.82 3.03
CA GLY A 105 -11.53 -0.39 2.55
C GLY A 105 -10.61 -0.99 3.62
N LEU A 106 -9.74 -0.18 4.23
CA LEU A 106 -8.87 -0.65 5.31
C LEU A 106 -9.68 -1.16 6.52
N LYS A 107 -10.72 -0.44 6.95
CA LYS A 107 -11.59 -0.85 8.07
C LYS A 107 -12.31 -2.17 7.82
N ILE A 108 -12.68 -2.47 6.59
CA ILE A 108 -13.37 -3.72 6.23
C ILE A 108 -12.36 -4.86 6.06
N PHE A 109 -11.31 -4.65 5.25
CA PHE A 109 -10.38 -5.72 4.88
C PHE A 109 -9.40 -6.08 5.99
N PHE A 110 -9.03 -5.15 6.87
CA PHE A 110 -8.11 -5.43 7.97
C PHE A 110 -8.61 -6.52 8.94
N PRO A 111 -9.81 -6.40 9.55
CA PRO A 111 -10.32 -7.45 10.43
C PRO A 111 -10.56 -8.76 9.67
N ILE A 112 -11.08 -8.71 8.44
CA ILE A 112 -11.28 -9.90 7.60
C ILE A 112 -9.95 -10.62 7.37
N ALA A 113 -8.88 -9.89 7.04
CA ALA A 113 -7.55 -10.46 6.85
C ALA A 113 -7.00 -11.09 8.14
N CYS A 114 -7.20 -10.44 9.30
CA CYS A 114 -6.79 -11.01 10.59
C CYS A 114 -7.53 -12.32 10.90
N VAL A 115 -8.85 -12.37 10.72
CA VAL A 115 -9.64 -13.58 10.98
C VAL A 115 -9.30 -14.67 9.95
N ALA A 116 -9.17 -14.33 8.67
CA ALA A 116 -8.78 -15.28 7.63
C ALA A 116 -7.38 -15.86 7.90
N PHE A 117 -6.42 -15.04 8.33
CA PHE A 117 -5.07 -15.50 8.65
C PHE A 117 -5.04 -16.40 9.89
N THR A 118 -5.84 -16.09 10.91
CA THR A 118 -5.85 -16.85 12.17
C THR A 118 -6.71 -18.12 12.12
N ALA A 119 -7.81 -18.11 11.37
CA ALA A 119 -8.73 -19.24 11.29
C ALA A 119 -8.57 -20.06 9.99
N MET A 120 -8.56 -19.42 8.81
CA MET A 120 -8.59 -20.16 7.53
C MET A 120 -7.25 -20.79 7.18
N VAL A 121 -6.15 -20.05 7.34
CA VAL A 121 -4.80 -20.56 7.02
C VAL A 121 -4.48 -21.87 7.75
N PRO A 122 -4.61 -21.99 9.09
CA PRO A 122 -4.32 -23.25 9.77
C PRO A 122 -5.33 -24.37 9.45
N VAL A 123 -6.62 -24.04 9.29
CA VAL A 123 -7.65 -25.03 8.94
C VAL A 123 -7.39 -25.65 7.57
N ASN A 124 -6.95 -24.85 6.60
CA ASN A 124 -6.67 -25.33 5.25
C ASN A 124 -5.29 -25.99 5.17
N TRP A 125 -4.27 -25.49 5.90
CA TRP A 125 -2.92 -26.04 5.89
C TRP A 125 -2.80 -27.42 6.55
N THR A 126 -3.55 -27.67 7.63
CA THR A 126 -3.51 -28.97 8.35
C THR A 126 -4.08 -30.13 7.53
N ASN A 127 -4.67 -29.84 6.37
CA ASN A 127 -5.32 -30.84 5.55
C ASN A 127 -4.39 -31.40 4.45
N LYS A 128 -4.61 -32.66 4.10
CA LYS A 128 -3.83 -33.41 3.10
C LYS A 128 -4.71 -33.92 1.95
N GLY A 129 -5.83 -33.24 1.68
CA GLY A 129 -6.79 -33.66 0.66
C GLY A 129 -6.16 -33.67 -0.73
N LEU A 130 -5.41 -32.61 -1.05
CA LEU A 130 -4.72 -32.47 -2.33
C LEU A 130 -3.57 -33.47 -2.49
N ASP A 131 -2.83 -33.75 -1.41
CA ASP A 131 -1.74 -34.73 -1.42
C ASP A 131 -2.23 -36.17 -1.64
N ARG A 132 -3.47 -36.50 -1.23
CA ARG A 132 -4.09 -37.80 -1.54
C ARG A 132 -4.51 -37.93 -3.00
N LEU A 133 -4.76 -36.81 -3.67
CA LEU A 133 -5.12 -36.72 -5.09
C LEU A 133 -3.91 -36.57 -6.01
N LYS A 134 -2.69 -36.70 -5.47
CA LYS A 134 -1.45 -36.64 -6.24
C LYS A 134 -1.36 -37.72 -7.33
N HIS A 135 -2.06 -38.84 -7.16
CA HIS A 135 -2.14 -39.92 -8.15
C HIS A 135 -3.13 -39.64 -9.30
N SER A 136 -3.98 -38.63 -9.19
CA SER A 136 -5.05 -38.33 -10.18
C SER A 136 -4.68 -37.29 -11.26
N ASN A 137 -3.39 -37.10 -11.56
CA ASN A 137 -2.93 -36.18 -12.62
C ASN A 137 -3.36 -34.70 -12.44
N ILE A 138 -3.65 -34.28 -11.21
CA ILE A 138 -4.02 -32.89 -10.90
C ILE A 138 -2.75 -32.10 -10.65
N THR A 139 -2.52 -31.04 -11.43
CA THR A 139 -1.45 -30.07 -11.18
C THR A 139 -1.92 -29.07 -10.13
N TYR A 140 -1.16 -28.91 -9.05
CA TYR A 140 -1.46 -27.94 -7.99
C TYR A 140 -0.19 -27.27 -7.47
N SER A 141 -0.32 -26.04 -6.99
CA SER A 141 0.74 -25.27 -6.33
C SER A 141 0.61 -25.32 -4.80
N ASP A 142 1.64 -24.88 -4.09
CA ASP A 142 1.59 -24.78 -2.62
C ASP A 142 0.55 -23.77 -2.13
N ILE A 143 0.16 -22.81 -2.97
CA ILE A 143 -0.88 -21.82 -2.66
C ILE A 143 -2.26 -22.47 -2.69
N ASP A 144 -2.47 -23.45 -3.57
CA ASP A 144 -3.74 -24.16 -3.67
C ASP A 144 -4.01 -25.02 -2.42
N LYS A 145 -2.98 -25.38 -1.66
CA LYS A 145 -3.15 -26.06 -0.35
C LYS A 145 -3.83 -25.18 0.69
N LEU A 146 -3.75 -23.85 0.53
CA LEU A 146 -4.42 -22.87 1.41
C LEU A 146 -5.87 -22.60 0.99
N SER A 147 -6.31 -23.11 -0.15
CA SER A 147 -7.65 -22.89 -0.69
C SER A 147 -8.63 -23.99 -0.28
N LEU A 148 -9.91 -23.78 -0.59
CA LEU A 148 -11.00 -24.73 -0.41
C LEU A 148 -10.74 -26.06 -1.15
N SER A 149 -9.95 -26.02 -2.23
CA SER A 149 -9.57 -27.21 -3.01
C SER A 149 -8.84 -28.28 -2.19
N ASN A 150 -8.18 -27.92 -1.09
CA ASN A 150 -7.53 -28.89 -0.21
C ASN A 150 -8.53 -29.63 0.72
N ILE A 151 -9.81 -29.22 0.76
CA ILE A 151 -10.82 -29.79 1.67
C ILE A 151 -11.59 -30.93 0.97
N PRO A 152 -11.57 -32.17 1.51
CA PRO A 152 -12.32 -33.28 0.93
C PRO A 152 -13.82 -33.12 1.19
N ASN A 153 -14.62 -33.64 0.26
CA ASN A 153 -16.08 -33.64 0.36
C ASN A 153 -16.53 -34.33 1.66
N GLY A 154 -17.51 -33.73 2.36
CA GLY A 154 -18.04 -34.23 3.63
C GLY A 154 -17.23 -33.83 4.88
N SER A 155 -16.21 -32.99 4.76
CA SER A 155 -15.43 -32.52 5.92
C SER A 155 -16.20 -31.51 6.77
N ALA A 156 -16.17 -31.66 8.10
CA ALA A 156 -16.69 -30.66 9.03
C ALA A 156 -15.96 -29.30 8.95
N ARG A 157 -14.80 -29.23 8.27
CA ARG A 157 -14.05 -27.98 8.08
C ARG A 157 -14.79 -26.94 7.22
N PHE A 158 -15.74 -27.36 6.39
CA PHE A 158 -16.60 -26.43 5.64
C PHE A 158 -17.42 -25.51 6.55
N TRP A 159 -17.72 -25.93 7.79
CA TRP A 159 -18.40 -25.06 8.76
C TRP A 159 -17.60 -23.80 9.10
N VAL A 160 -16.27 -23.88 9.13
CA VAL A 160 -15.42 -22.70 9.36
C VAL A 160 -15.57 -21.70 8.22
N HIS A 161 -15.61 -22.18 6.98
CA HIS A 161 -15.82 -21.34 5.80
C HIS A 161 -17.22 -20.73 5.78
N LEU A 162 -18.24 -21.50 6.21
CA LEU A 162 -19.60 -21.00 6.34
C LEU A 162 -19.69 -19.90 7.41
N CYS A 163 -19.13 -20.13 8.60
CA CYS A 163 -19.10 -19.12 9.67
C CYS A 163 -18.30 -17.86 9.29
N MET A 164 -17.29 -17.98 8.42
CA MET A 164 -16.53 -16.84 7.91
C MET A 164 -17.29 -16.02 6.86
N ALA A 165 -18.26 -16.64 6.18
CA ALA A 165 -19.06 -15.96 5.16
C ALA A 165 -20.17 -15.08 5.76
N TYR A 166 -20.58 -15.39 7.00
CA TYR A 166 -21.55 -14.62 7.79
C TYR A 166 -20.85 -13.61 8.69
#